data_AF-A0A223AQP6-F1
#
_entry.id   AF-A0A223AQP6-F1
#
_cell.length_a   1.000
_cell.length_b   1.000
_cell.length_c   1.000
_cell.angle_alpha   90.00
_cell.angle_beta   90.00
_cell.angle_gamma   90.00
#
_symmetry.space_group_name_H-M   'P 1'
#
loop_
_entity.id
_entity.type
_entity.pdbx_description
1 polymer ?
#
loop_
_entity_poly.entity_id
_entity_poly.type
_entity_poly.pdbx_seq_one_letter_code
_entity_poly.pdbx_strand_id
1 'polypeptide(L)'
;MKKMLITILITLCATIGLVHLYDNWYIDYNLRKYSVYYAHNMEHKNGTHPEMAMAIENIGVIYKPNKKNIRYRDDGGFAIYNNFANGEQVIIIHDIKEKKK
;
A
#
# COMPACT_ATOMS: atom_id res chain seq x y z
N MET A 1 16.42 -14.00 44.07
CA MET A 1 16.39 -12.60 43.58
C MET A 1 16.97 -12.44 42.18
N LYS A 2 18.24 -12.81 41.91
CA LYS A 2 18.88 -12.65 40.58
C LYS A 2 18.12 -13.31 39.41
N LYS A 3 17.64 -14.55 39.58
CA LYS A 3 16.83 -15.25 38.56
C LYS A 3 15.51 -14.52 38.25
N MET A 4 14.83 -14.01 39.29
CA MET A 4 13.59 -13.25 39.17
C MET A 4 13.81 -11.92 38.44
N LEU A 5 14.90 -11.21 38.73
CA LEU A 5 15.29 -9.98 38.01
C LEU A 5 15.58 -10.25 36.52
N ILE A 6 16.28 -11.35 36.22
CA ILE A 6 16.55 -11.76 34.83
C ILE A 6 15.25 -12.08 34.09
N THR A 7 14.33 -12.83 34.71
CA THR A 7 13.02 -13.12 34.11
C THR A 7 12.23 -11.85 33.82
N ILE A 8 12.19 -10.91 34.77
CA ILE A 8 11.50 -9.61 34.58
C ILE A 8 12.11 -8.84 33.40
N LEU A 9 13.45 -8.80 33.31
CA LEU A 9 14.15 -8.09 32.24
C LEU A 9 13.87 -8.72 30.86
N ILE A 10 13.89 -10.04 30.76
CA ILE A 10 13.57 -10.75 29.50
C ILE A 10 12.13 -10.47 29.08
N THR A 11 11.17 -10.57 30.01
CA THR A 11 9.76 -10.30 29.72
C THR A 11 9.57 -8.86 29.25
N LEU A 12 10.23 -7.88 29.88
CA LEU A 12 10.18 -6.47 29.49
C LEU A 12 10.76 -6.25 28.09
N CYS A 13 11.92 -6.82 27.78
CA CYS A 13 12.52 -6.73 26.46
C CYS A 13 11.64 -7.36 25.38
N ALA A 14 11.02 -8.52 25.69
CA ALA A 14 10.12 -9.21 24.76
C ALA A 14 8.85 -8.39 24.48
N THR A 15 8.25 -7.77 25.49
CA THR A 15 7.05 -6.94 25.29
C THR A 15 7.36 -5.68 24.49
N ILE A 16 8.48 -4.99 24.79
CA ILE A 16 8.94 -3.83 24.01
C ILE A 16 9.21 -4.24 22.55
N GLY A 17 9.88 -5.38 22.33
CA GLY A 17 10.14 -5.90 20.99
C GLY A 17 8.86 -6.22 20.21
N LEU A 18 7.86 -6.82 20.85
CA LEU A 18 6.56 -7.12 20.23
C LEU A 18 5.79 -5.85 19.87
N VAL A 19 5.76 -4.85 20.75
CA VAL A 19 5.11 -3.56 20.47
C VAL A 19 5.76 -2.88 19.27
N HIS A 20 7.09 -2.77 19.25
CA HIS A 20 7.79 -2.20 18.09
C HIS A 20 7.54 -2.97 16.79
N LEU A 21 7.50 -4.30 16.84
CA LEU A 21 7.20 -5.10 15.65
C LEU A 21 5.78 -4.81 15.12
N TYR A 22 4.81 -4.74 16.03
CA TYR A 22 3.42 -4.43 15.69
C TYR A 22 3.27 -3.03 15.09
N ASP A 23 3.86 -2.01 15.73
CA ASP A 23 3.74 -0.63 15.29
C ASP A 23 4.35 -0.42 13.89
N ASN A 24 5.53 -0.99 13.64
CA ASN A 24 6.17 -0.89 12.33
C ASN A 24 5.35 -1.58 11.23
N TRP A 25 4.80 -2.77 11.51
CA TRP A 25 3.96 -3.49 10.56
C TRP A 25 2.65 -2.74 10.29
N TYR A 26 2.02 -2.21 11.35
CA TYR A 26 0.78 -1.48 11.25
C TYR A 26 0.94 -0.20 10.42
N ILE A 27 2.02 0.57 10.65
CA ILE A 27 2.32 1.79 9.90
C ILE A 27 2.57 1.46 8.41
N ASP A 28 3.40 0.45 8.11
CA ASP A 28 3.64 0.01 6.72
C ASP A 28 2.32 -0.36 6.02
N TYR A 29 1.52 -1.20 6.68
CA TYR A 29 0.23 -1.63 6.14
C TYR A 29 -0.73 -0.46 5.93
N ASN A 30 -0.82 0.47 6.89
CA ASN A 30 -1.69 1.63 6.80
C ASN A 30 -1.28 2.55 5.63
N LEU A 31 0.01 2.88 5.55
CA LEU A 31 0.53 3.74 4.49
C LEU A 31 0.31 3.12 3.11
N ARG A 32 0.52 1.81 2.95
CA ARG A 32 0.33 1.12 1.67
C ARG A 32 -1.15 1.02 1.29
N LYS A 33 -2.02 0.64 2.24
CA LYS A 33 -3.47 0.48 2.01
C LYS A 33 -4.17 1.79 1.68
N TYR A 34 -3.77 2.87 2.35
CA TYR A 34 -4.36 4.21 2.19
C TYR A 34 -3.47 5.18 1.41
N SER A 35 -2.45 4.65 0.71
CA SER A 35 -1.47 5.42 -0.04
C SER A 35 -2.08 6.41 -1.03
N VAL A 36 -3.11 5.97 -1.78
CA VAL A 36 -3.85 6.81 -2.74
C VAL A 36 -4.46 8.02 -2.05
N TYR A 37 -5.05 7.83 -0.86
CA TYR A 37 -5.65 8.92 -0.09
C TYR A 37 -4.59 9.90 0.39
N TYR A 38 -3.47 9.41 0.93
CA TYR A 38 -2.39 10.29 1.37
C TYR A 38 -1.79 11.08 0.21
N ALA A 39 -1.48 10.42 -0.91
CA ALA A 39 -0.93 11.09 -2.08
C ALA A 39 -1.86 12.16 -2.66
N HIS A 40 -3.17 11.90 -2.69
CA HIS A 40 -4.15 12.88 -3.19
C HIS A 40 -4.28 14.12 -2.30
N ASN A 41 -4.09 13.99 -0.99
CA ASN A 41 -4.29 15.08 -0.03
C ASN A 41 -2.99 15.82 0.35
N MET A 42 -1.83 15.29 -0.06
CA MET A 42 -0.56 15.97 0.12
C MET A 42 -0.43 17.15 -0.84
N GLU A 43 0.25 18.21 -0.40
CA GLU A 43 0.52 19.36 -1.27
C GLU A 43 1.32 18.90 -2.50
N HIS A 44 0.78 19.21 -3.68
CA HIS A 44 1.37 18.85 -4.96
C HIS A 44 1.03 19.90 -6.01
N LYS A 45 1.85 19.99 -7.08
CA LYS A 45 1.64 20.98 -8.13
C LYS A 45 0.31 20.76 -8.85
N ASN A 46 -0.33 21.84 -9.27
CA ASN A 46 -1.57 21.74 -10.04
C ASN A 46 -1.34 20.94 -11.34
N GLY A 47 -2.27 20.07 -11.69
CA GLY A 47 -2.17 19.16 -12.83
C GLY A 47 -1.27 17.93 -12.61
N THR A 48 -0.72 17.74 -11.41
CA THR A 48 -0.08 16.47 -11.03
C THR A 48 -1.09 15.54 -10.36
N HIS A 49 -0.89 14.23 -10.54
CA HIS A 49 -1.78 13.19 -10.01
C HIS A 49 -0.98 12.08 -9.30
N PRO A 50 -0.29 12.40 -8.18
CA PRO A 50 0.50 11.41 -7.45
C PRO A 50 -0.33 10.22 -6.95
N GLU A 51 -1.63 10.40 -6.73
CA GLU A 51 -2.57 9.33 -6.40
C GLU A 51 -2.64 8.23 -7.47
N MET A 52 -2.41 8.56 -8.75
CA MET A 52 -2.37 7.57 -9.83
C MET A 52 -1.12 6.69 -9.73
N ALA A 53 0.03 7.28 -9.42
CA ALA A 53 1.27 6.53 -9.20
C ALA A 53 1.11 5.58 -8.00
N MET A 54 0.56 6.06 -6.88
CA MET A 54 0.32 5.23 -5.70
C MET A 54 -0.70 4.11 -5.97
N ALA A 55 -1.75 4.37 -6.76
CA ALA A 55 -2.74 3.37 -7.11
C ALA A 55 -2.15 2.20 -7.91
N ILE A 56 -1.16 2.49 -8.76
CA ILE A 56 -0.43 1.51 -9.55
C ILE A 56 0.58 0.76 -8.66
N GLU A 57 1.48 1.48 -7.98
CA GLU A 57 2.58 0.87 -7.20
C GLU A 57 2.07 -0.02 -6.07
N ASN A 58 0.92 0.34 -5.48
CA ASN A 58 0.34 -0.39 -4.35
C ASN A 58 -0.94 -1.17 -4.73
N ILE A 59 -1.19 -1.41 -6.02
CA ILE A 59 -2.43 -2.05 -6.51
C ILE A 59 -2.75 -3.39 -5.80
N GLY A 60 -1.72 -4.14 -5.37
CA GLY A 60 -1.89 -5.42 -4.67
C GLY A 60 -2.43 -5.28 -3.22
N VAL A 61 -2.36 -4.10 -2.62
CA VAL A 61 -2.67 -3.88 -1.19
C VAL A 61 -3.65 -2.73 -0.93
N ILE A 62 -3.82 -1.80 -1.86
CA ILE A 62 -4.81 -0.72 -1.75
C ILE A 62 -6.25 -1.27 -1.69
N TYR A 63 -7.16 -0.44 -1.18
CA TYR A 63 -8.58 -0.71 -1.32
C TYR A 63 -9.01 -0.67 -2.79
N LYS A 64 -9.62 -1.77 -3.25
CA LYS A 64 -10.22 -1.89 -4.59
C LYS A 64 -11.73 -1.70 -4.47
N PRO A 65 -12.30 -0.54 -4.87
CA PRO A 65 -13.75 -0.34 -4.84
C PRO A 65 -14.44 -1.36 -5.73
N ASN A 66 -15.53 -1.95 -5.23
CA ASN A 66 -16.37 -2.88 -5.98
C ASN A 66 -17.25 -2.11 -6.99
N LYS A 67 -16.65 -1.67 -8.09
CA LYS A 67 -17.33 -1.03 -9.22
C LYS A 67 -17.32 -1.98 -10.41
N LYS A 68 -18.49 -2.33 -10.95
CA LYS A 68 -18.64 -3.27 -12.08
C LYS A 68 -17.78 -2.92 -13.31
N ASN A 69 -17.54 -1.63 -13.51
CA ASN A 69 -16.82 -1.11 -14.67
C ASN A 69 -15.31 -1.01 -14.46
N ILE A 70 -14.82 -1.18 -13.23
CA ILE A 70 -13.40 -1.10 -12.91
C ILE A 70 -12.85 -2.50 -12.64
N ARG A 71 -11.76 -2.87 -13.30
CA ARG A 71 -11.04 -4.12 -13.06
C ARG A 71 -9.59 -3.82 -12.72
N TYR A 72 -9.05 -4.58 -11.76
CA TYR A 72 -7.66 -4.49 -11.32
C TYR A 72 -6.95 -5.78 -11.71
N ARG A 73 -5.78 -5.66 -12.33
CA ARG A 73 -4.88 -6.77 -12.62
C ARG A 73 -3.58 -6.54 -11.86
N ASP A 74 -3.23 -7.50 -11.02
CA ASP A 74 -1.99 -7.54 -10.24
C ASP A 74 -1.18 -8.83 -10.48
N ASP A 75 -1.67 -9.74 -11.33
CA ASP A 75 -1.00 -10.96 -11.78
C ASP A 75 -0.31 -10.75 -13.13
N GLY A 76 1.01 -10.52 -13.11
CA GLY A 76 1.84 -10.39 -14.32
C GLY A 76 2.01 -8.96 -14.85
N GLY A 77 1.77 -7.96 -14.01
CA GLY A 77 1.86 -6.52 -14.30
C GLY A 77 0.79 -5.77 -13.52
N PHE A 78 0.90 -4.44 -13.44
CA PHE A 78 -0.09 -3.61 -12.74
C PHE A 78 -0.93 -2.85 -13.75
N ALA A 79 -2.22 -3.20 -13.82
CA ALA A 79 -3.17 -2.52 -14.71
C ALA A 79 -4.52 -2.27 -14.07
N ILE A 80 -5.11 -1.12 -14.39
CA ILE A 80 -6.47 -0.73 -14.02
C ILE A 80 -7.25 -0.48 -15.31
N TYR A 81 -8.36 -1.19 -15.48
CA TYR A 81 -9.26 -1.06 -16.62
C TYR A 81 -10.53 -0.35 -16.18
N ASN A 82 -10.96 0.66 -16.93
CA ASN A 82 -12.26 1.29 -16.77
C ASN A 82 -13.05 1.13 -18.08
N ASN A 83 -14.14 0.37 -18.02
CA ASN A 83 -15.01 0.09 -19.16
C ASN A 83 -16.27 0.96 -19.08
N PHE A 84 -16.50 1.76 -20.11
CA PHE A 84 -17.67 2.60 -20.22
C PHE A 84 -18.82 1.85 -20.89
N ALA A 85 -20.06 2.27 -20.62
CA ALA A 85 -21.26 1.61 -21.15
C ALA A 85 -21.39 1.74 -22.68
N ASN A 86 -20.74 2.74 -23.28
CA ASN A 86 -20.66 2.97 -24.72
C ASN A 86 -19.62 2.07 -25.41
N GLY A 87 -18.92 1.19 -24.67
CA GLY A 87 -17.89 0.31 -25.20
C GLY A 87 -16.48 0.90 -25.21
N GLU A 88 -16.30 2.16 -24.80
CA GLU A 88 -14.97 2.74 -24.62
C GLU A 88 -14.26 2.10 -23.42
N GLN A 89 -12.94 2.04 -23.50
CA GLN A 89 -12.09 1.51 -22.44
C GLN A 89 -10.92 2.44 -22.21
N VAL A 90 -10.69 2.80 -20.95
CA VAL A 90 -9.46 3.46 -20.49
C VAL A 90 -8.64 2.46 -19.71
N ILE A 91 -7.36 2.38 -20.01
CA ILE A 91 -6.42 1.48 -19.34
C ILE A 91 -5.27 2.31 -18.78
N ILE A 92 -5.02 2.13 -17.49
CA ILE A 92 -3.81 2.60 -16.82
C ILE A 92 -2.93 1.38 -16.64
N ILE A 93 -1.74 1.38 -17.26
CA ILE A 93 -0.80 0.26 -17.20
C ILE A 93 0.53 0.80 -16.69
N HIS A 94 1.17 0.02 -15.83
CA HIS A 94 2.58 0.19 -15.52
C HIS A 94 3.33 -1.09 -15.90
N ASP A 95 4.25 -0.94 -16.84
CA ASP A 95 5.13 -2.02 -17.25
C ASP A 95 6.28 -2.12 -16.23
N ILE A 96 6.46 -3.30 -15.63
CA ILE A 96 7.54 -3.59 -14.66
C ILE A 96 8.91 -3.61 -15.36
N LYS A 97 8.99 -3.44 -16.69
CA LYS A 97 10.23 -3.48 -17.48
C LYS A 97 11.34 -2.48 -17.11
N GLU A 98 11.14 -1.58 -16.15
CA GLU A 98 12.22 -0.75 -15.60
C GLU A 98 12.62 -1.10 -14.16
N LYS A 99 13.06 -2.33 -13.93
CA LYS A 99 14.08 -2.62 -12.90
C LYS A 99 15.32 -3.25 -13.54
N LYS A 100 16.05 -2.44 -14.29
CA LYS A 100 17.50 -2.61 -14.47
C LYS A 100 18.22 -1.30 -14.09
N LYS A 101 18.30 -1.04 -12.78
CA LYS A 101 19.53 -0.61 -12.11
C LYS A 101 19.35 -0.64 -10.60
#